data_AF-A0A2W2BM31-F1
#
_entry.id   AF-A0A2W2BM31-F1
#
_cell.length_a   1.000
_cell.length_b   1.000
_cell.length_c   1.000
_cell.angle_alpha   90.00
_cell.angle_beta   90.00
_cell.angle_gamma   90.00
#
_symmetry.space_group_name_H-M   'P 1'
#
loop_
_entity.id
_entity.type
_entity.pdbx_description
1 polymer ?
#
loop_
_entity_poly.entity_id
_entity_poly.type
_entity_poly.pdbx_seq_one_letter_code
_entity_poly.pdbx_strand_id
1 'polypeptide(L)'
;MGGLLRADPLWVETFTGLGMGRFERLVRVVRERGGNGPGGGRPWCLPLADRVLLVAVYYRTNLTMRQLAPLFGISPATVCRIIQRLGPLLALQPAPRPADATDRLWIVDGTLI
;
A
#
# COMPACT_ATOMS: atom_id res chain seq x y z
N MET A 1 -16.31 10.33 -10.46
CA MET A 1 -14.96 10.90 -10.69
C MET A 1 -13.95 9.77 -10.54
N GLY A 2 -13.21 9.44 -11.59
CA GLY A 2 -12.17 8.41 -11.52
C GLY A 2 -10.92 8.97 -10.85
N GLY A 3 -10.29 8.18 -9.97
CA GLY A 3 -8.96 8.52 -9.45
C GLY A 3 -7.90 8.55 -10.54
N LEU A 4 -6.86 9.36 -10.32
CA LEU A 4 -5.68 9.45 -11.19
C LEU A 4 -4.84 8.17 -11.19
N LEU A 5 -4.70 7.53 -10.01
CA LEU A 5 -3.88 6.34 -9.82
C LEU A 5 -4.70 5.07 -10.02
N ARG A 6 -4.17 4.20 -10.87
CA ARG A 6 -4.67 2.86 -11.16
C ARG A 6 -3.49 1.90 -11.16
N ALA A 7 -3.74 0.62 -10.92
CA ALA A 7 -2.74 -0.43 -11.04
C ALA A 7 -2.38 -0.71 -12.52
N ASP A 8 -1.88 0.30 -13.22
CA ASP A 8 -1.23 0.18 -14.53
C ASP A 8 0.29 0.03 -14.35
N PRO A 9 1.02 -0.39 -15.41
CA PRO A 9 2.44 -0.65 -15.31
C PRO A 9 3.27 0.54 -14.80
N LEU A 10 2.92 1.76 -15.21
CA LEU A 10 3.68 2.96 -14.87
C LEU A 10 3.61 3.24 -13.36
N TRP A 11 2.41 3.27 -12.79
CA TRP A 11 2.24 3.59 -11.37
C TRP A 11 2.68 2.44 -10.47
N VAL A 12 2.47 1.20 -10.91
CA VAL A 12 2.96 0.02 -10.20
C VAL A 12 4.47 0.07 -10.10
N GLU A 13 5.18 0.29 -11.20
CA GLU A 13 6.64 0.36 -11.18
C GLU A 13 7.14 1.53 -10.33
N THR A 14 6.53 2.71 -10.50
CA THR A 14 6.90 3.93 -9.76
C THR A 14 6.82 3.77 -8.25
N PHE A 15 5.71 3.21 -7.74
CA PHE A 15 5.47 3.16 -6.29
C PHE A 15 5.84 1.84 -5.61
N THR A 16 6.03 0.76 -6.37
CA THR A 16 6.40 -0.54 -5.79
C THR A 16 7.82 -0.98 -6.14
N GLY A 17 8.38 -0.47 -7.23
CA GLY A 17 9.62 -0.99 -7.83
C GLY A 17 9.46 -2.38 -8.44
N LEU A 18 8.23 -2.87 -8.61
CA LEU A 18 7.94 -4.17 -9.20
C LEU A 18 7.48 -4.01 -10.65
N GLY A 19 7.96 -4.88 -11.53
CA GLY A 19 7.31 -5.08 -12.83
C GLY A 19 5.92 -5.69 -12.68
N MET A 20 5.03 -5.42 -13.64
CA MET A 20 3.60 -5.80 -13.57
C MET A 20 3.37 -7.28 -13.24
N GLY A 21 4.10 -8.21 -13.85
CA GLY A 21 3.94 -9.66 -13.56
C GLY A 21 4.40 -10.09 -12.15
N ARG A 22 5.29 -9.34 -11.48
CA ARG A 22 5.60 -9.57 -10.06
C ARG A 22 4.52 -8.97 -9.17
N PHE A 23 3.99 -7.81 -9.55
CA PHE A 23 2.89 -7.16 -8.85
C PHE A 23 1.60 -8.01 -8.89
N GLU A 24 1.25 -8.61 -10.03
CA GLU A 24 0.10 -9.51 -10.12
C GLU A 24 0.22 -10.73 -9.20
N ARG A 25 1.44 -11.29 -9.08
CA ARG A 25 1.72 -12.35 -8.11
C ARG A 25 1.53 -11.87 -6.68
N LEU A 26 1.98 -10.66 -6.34
CA LEU A 26 1.71 -10.06 -5.03
C LEU A 26 0.21 -9.92 -4.77
N VAL A 27 -0.55 -9.38 -5.73
CA VAL A 27 -2.01 -9.25 -5.62
C VAL A 27 -2.68 -10.60 -5.42
N ARG A 28 -2.20 -11.67 -6.07
CA ARG A 28 -2.68 -13.03 -5.86
C ARG A 28 -2.44 -13.50 -4.43
N VAL A 29 -1.23 -13.33 -3.91
CA VAL A 29 -0.90 -13.68 -2.51
C VAL A 29 -1.77 -12.91 -1.51
N VAL A 30 -1.98 -11.61 -1.73
CA VAL A 30 -2.87 -10.79 -0.89
C VAL A 30 -4.32 -11.27 -0.95
N ARG A 31 -4.78 -11.73 -2.13
CA ARG A 31 -6.11 -12.32 -2.30
C ARG A 31 -6.26 -13.59 -1.49
N GLU A 32 -5.30 -14.50 -1.60
CA GLU A 32 -5.26 -15.78 -0.88
C GLU A 32 -5.23 -15.56 0.65
N ARG A 33 -4.56 -14.49 1.11
CA ARG A 33 -4.55 -14.05 2.51
C ARG A 33 -5.82 -13.31 2.98
N GLY A 34 -6.88 -13.27 2.18
CA GLY A 34 -8.17 -12.68 2.58
C GLY A 34 -8.31 -11.17 2.29
N GLY A 35 -7.51 -10.61 1.38
CA GLY A 35 -7.53 -9.19 1.01
C GLY A 35 -8.88 -8.68 0.47
N ASN A 36 -9.77 -9.57 0.01
CA ASN A 36 -11.09 -9.20 -0.48
C ASN A 36 -12.14 -8.94 0.61
N GLY A 37 -11.87 -9.28 1.86
CA GLY A 37 -12.92 -9.25 2.89
C GLY A 37 -13.38 -10.66 3.27
N PRO A 38 -14.19 -10.80 4.32
CA PRO A 38 -14.80 -12.06 4.73
C PRO A 38 -15.89 -12.58 3.75
N GLY A 39 -15.90 -12.14 2.50
CA GLY A 39 -16.84 -12.59 1.47
C GLY A 39 -18.28 -12.04 1.59
N GLY A 40 -18.61 -11.31 2.65
CA GLY A 40 -19.94 -10.70 2.86
C GLY A 40 -19.93 -9.16 2.85
N GLY A 41 -21.11 -8.57 2.57
CA GLY A 41 -21.35 -7.13 2.63
C GLY A 41 -21.19 -6.37 1.31
N ARG A 42 -21.20 -5.04 1.39
CA ARG A 42 -21.09 -4.16 0.21
C ARG A 42 -19.69 -4.33 -0.42
N PRO A 43 -19.59 -4.53 -1.75
CA PRO A 43 -18.31 -4.64 -2.41
C PRO A 43 -17.48 -3.37 -2.23
N TRP A 44 -16.16 -3.54 -2.19
CA TRP A 44 -15.22 -2.43 -2.22
C TRP A 44 -15.41 -1.63 -3.50
N CYS A 45 -15.36 -0.29 -3.39
CA CYS A 45 -15.42 0.59 -4.56
C CYS A 45 -14.15 0.53 -5.44
N LEU A 46 -13.07 -0.06 -4.92
CA LEU A 46 -11.76 -0.10 -5.56
C LEU A 46 -11.32 -1.57 -5.76
N PRO A 47 -10.86 -1.95 -6.97
CA PRO A 47 -10.32 -3.29 -7.24
C PRO A 47 -9.16 -3.64 -6.29
N LEU A 48 -8.92 -4.93 -6.07
CA LEU A 48 -7.86 -5.36 -5.15
C LEU A 48 -6.47 -4.85 -5.57
N ALA A 49 -6.16 -4.83 -6.86
CA ALA A 49 -4.90 -4.33 -7.39
C ALA A 49 -4.67 -2.85 -7.03
N ASP A 50 -5.65 -2.00 -7.31
CA ASP A 50 -5.63 -0.58 -6.94
C ASP A 50 -5.53 -0.38 -5.43
N ARG A 51 -6.17 -1.24 -4.62
CA ARG A 51 -6.05 -1.21 -3.15
C ARG A 51 -4.65 -1.58 -2.66
N VAL A 52 -3.99 -2.54 -3.31
CA VAL A 52 -2.59 -2.91 -3.00
C VAL A 52 -1.66 -1.78 -3.39
N LEU A 53 -1.86 -1.17 -4.57
CA LEU A 53 -1.11 0.00 -5.00
C LEU A 53 -1.27 1.15 -3.99
N LEU A 54 -2.50 1.42 -3.52
CA LEU A 54 -2.76 2.45 -2.52
C LEU A 54 -1.91 2.28 -1.26
N VAL A 55 -1.77 1.05 -0.76
CA VAL A 55 -0.94 0.80 0.43
C VAL A 55 0.53 1.01 0.13
N ALA A 56 1.00 0.65 -1.06
CA ALA A 56 2.36 0.93 -1.47
C ALA A 56 2.64 2.44 -1.57
N VAL A 57 1.71 3.23 -2.15
CA VAL A 57 1.83 4.70 -2.19
C VAL A 57 1.89 5.26 -0.77
N TYR A 58 1.02 4.80 0.12
CA TYR A 58 1.01 5.22 1.53
C TYR A 58 2.32 4.92 2.25
N TYR A 59 2.95 3.77 2.00
CA TYR A 59 4.22 3.41 2.64
C TYR A 59 5.45 4.06 1.99
N ARG A 60 5.38 4.45 0.72
CA ARG A 60 6.51 5.07 0.00
C ARG A 60 6.50 6.59 0.01
N THR A 61 5.39 7.19 0.43
CA THR A 61 5.21 8.64 0.39
C THR A 61 4.66 9.14 1.71
N ASN A 62 4.98 10.38 2.06
CA ASN A 62 4.47 11.03 3.27
C ASN A 62 3.10 11.67 3.06
N LEU A 63 2.26 11.07 2.20
CA LEU A 63 0.94 11.61 1.86
C LEU A 63 -0.08 11.29 2.96
N THR A 64 -0.82 12.31 3.36
CA THR A 64 -1.95 12.16 4.28
C THR A 64 -3.12 11.42 3.61
N MET A 65 -4.02 10.84 4.41
CA MET A 65 -5.26 10.21 3.92
C MET A 65 -6.10 11.15 3.04
N ARG A 66 -6.07 12.46 3.34
CA ARG A 66 -6.79 13.50 2.58
C ARG A 66 -6.17 13.76 1.21
N GLN A 67 -4.85 13.62 1.09
CA GLN A 67 -4.13 13.74 -0.19
C GLN A 67 -4.23 12.46 -1.03
N LEU A 68 -4.23 11.28 -0.40
CA LEU A 68 -4.41 9.99 -1.10
C LEU A 68 -5.82 9.80 -1.67
N ALA A 69 -6.84 10.23 -0.93
CA ALA A 69 -8.24 10.09 -1.32
C ALA A 69 -8.56 10.55 -2.76
N PRO A 70 -8.22 11.79 -3.18
CA PRO A 70 -8.47 12.24 -4.54
C PRO A 70 -7.66 11.49 -5.59
N LEU A 71 -6.44 11.01 -5.26
CA LEU A 71 -5.61 10.23 -6.19
C LEU A 71 -6.28 8.91 -6.60
N PHE A 72 -7.06 8.31 -5.70
CA PHE A 72 -7.79 7.05 -5.96
C PHE A 72 -9.28 7.25 -6.22
N GLY A 73 -9.79 8.49 -6.17
CA GLY A 73 -11.21 8.79 -6.37
C GLY A 73 -12.13 8.19 -5.29
N ILE A 74 -11.64 8.07 -4.06
CA ILE A 74 -12.36 7.49 -2.91
C ILE A 74 -12.34 8.45 -1.72
N SER A 75 -13.13 8.17 -0.67
CA SER A 75 -13.13 9.01 0.53
C SER A 75 -11.91 8.72 1.44
N PRO A 76 -11.42 9.70 2.24
CA PRO A 76 -10.32 9.47 3.19
C PRO A 76 -10.62 8.33 4.18
N ALA A 77 -11.88 8.16 4.59
CA ALA A 77 -12.30 7.05 5.44
C ALA A 77 -12.17 5.68 4.75
N THR A 78 -12.28 5.63 3.41
CA THR A 78 -12.06 4.41 2.63
C THR A 78 -10.57 4.10 2.53
N VAL A 79 -9.73 5.12 2.32
CA VAL A 79 -8.25 4.99 2.35
C VAL A 79 -7.81 4.36 3.68
N CYS A 80 -8.26 4.92 4.80
CA CYS A 80 -7.92 4.40 6.14
C CYS A 80 -8.33 2.93 6.31
N ARG A 81 -9.56 2.57 5.91
CA ARG A 81 -10.05 1.18 5.96
C ARG A 81 -9.23 0.22 5.10
N ILE A 82 -8.77 0.65 3.93
CA ILE A 82 -7.92 -0.16 3.05
C ILE A 82 -6.56 -0.39 3.71
N ILE A 83 -5.92 0.65 4.23
CA ILE A 83 -4.59 0.56 4.86
C ILE A 83 -4.63 -0.34 6.09
N GLN A 84 -5.59 -0.14 7.00
CA GLN A 84 -5.73 -0.97 8.19
C GLN A 84 -5.93 -2.44 7.86
N ARG A 85 -6.63 -2.76 6.76
CA ARG A 85 -6.90 -4.14 6.36
C ARG A 85 -5.75 -4.79 5.61
N LEU A 86 -5.19 -4.10 4.62
CA LEU A 86 -4.19 -4.69 3.72
C LEU A 86 -2.76 -4.48 4.19
N GLY A 87 -2.49 -3.46 5.02
CA GLY A 87 -1.17 -3.19 5.60
C GLY A 87 -0.56 -4.44 6.25
N PRO A 88 -1.25 -5.13 7.17
CA PRO A 88 -0.74 -6.36 7.78
C PRO A 88 -0.49 -7.51 6.79
N LEU A 89 -1.24 -7.57 5.68
CA LEU A 89 -1.05 -8.62 4.66
C LEU A 89 0.19 -8.39 3.79
N LEU A 90 0.60 -7.13 3.69
CA LEU A 90 1.73 -6.63 2.92
C LEU A 90 2.98 -6.41 3.78
N ALA A 91 2.84 -6.34 5.10
CA ALA A 91 3.95 -6.20 6.03
C ALA A 91 4.89 -7.39 5.88
N LEU A 92 6.13 -7.08 5.50
CA LEU A 92 7.24 -8.02 5.62
C LEU A 92 7.56 -8.19 7.10
N GLN A 93 8.06 -9.37 7.49
CA GLN A 93 8.57 -9.54 8.85
C GLN A 93 9.61 -8.44 9.11
N PRO A 94 9.61 -7.80 10.30
CA PRO A 94 10.63 -6.83 10.66
C PRO A 94 12.01 -7.43 10.42
N ALA A 95 12.87 -6.74 9.67
CA ALA A 95 14.25 -7.20 9.52
C ALA A 95 14.90 -7.23 10.91
N PRO A 96 15.72 -8.25 11.22
CA PRO A 96 16.47 -8.28 12.47
C PRO A 96 17.23 -6.98 12.64
N ARG A 97 17.05 -6.32 13.80
CA ARG A 97 17.79 -5.08 14.09
C ARG A 97 19.28 -5.44 14.15
N PRO A 98 20.16 -4.76 13.40
CA PRO A 98 21.60 -4.97 13.54
C PRO A 98 22.04 -4.68 14.98
N ALA A 99 22.95 -5.49 15.53
CA ALA A 99 23.42 -5.36 16.91
C ALA A 99 24.07 -3.99 17.19
N ASP A 100 24.65 -3.34 16.19
CA ASP A 100 25.34 -2.04 16.30
C ASP A 100 24.42 -0.82 16.05
N ALA A 101 23.11 -0.97 16.20
CA ALA A 101 22.14 0.07 15.86
C ALA A 101 22.05 1.25 16.86
N THR A 102 22.85 1.26 17.92
CA THR A 102 22.80 2.27 18.98
C THR A 102 23.49 3.59 18.58
N ASP A 103 24.56 3.53 17.78
CA ASP A 103 25.34 4.71 17.34
C ASP A 103 25.07 5.12 15.88
N ARG A 104 24.05 4.52 15.26
CA ARG A 104 23.77 4.70 13.84
C ARG A 104 22.65 5.72 13.64
N LEU A 105 22.96 6.79 12.93
CA LEU A 105 22.01 7.79 12.49
C LEU A 105 21.06 7.20 11.45
N TRP A 106 19.75 7.38 11.62
CA TRP A 106 18.76 6.94 10.65
C TRP A 106 18.13 8.14 9.97
N ILE A 107 17.98 8.07 8.65
CA ILE A 107 17.14 9.03 7.92
C ILE A 107 15.82 8.32 7.64
N VAL A 108 14.77 8.76 8.33
CA VAL A 108 13.40 8.32 8.10
C VAL A 108 12.64 9.50 7.52
N ASP A 109 12.15 9.34 6.29
CA ASP A 109 11.33 10.37 5.63
C ASP A 109 12.02 11.74 5.52
N GLY A 110 13.34 11.75 5.32
CA GLY A 110 14.16 12.96 5.27
C GLY A 110 14.43 13.59 6.65
N THR A 111 13.92 12.99 7.72
CA THR A 111 14.18 13.37 9.10
C THR A 111 15.26 12.47 9.67
N LEU A 112 16.26 13.09 10.28
CA LEU A 112 17.40 12.43 10.88
C LEU A 112 17.05 12.12 12.34
N ILE A 113 17.07 10.83 12.71
CA ILE A 113 16.72 10.29 14.04
C ILE A 113 17.84 9.42 14.61
#